data_AF-A0A1G2L6U4-F1
#
_entry.id   AF-A0A1G2L6U4-F1
#
_cell.length_a   1.000
_cell.length_b   1.000
_cell.length_c   1.000
_cell.angle_alpha   90.00
_cell.angle_beta   90.00
_cell.angle_gamma   90.00
#
_symmetry.space_group_name_H-M   'P 1'
#
loop_
_entity.id
_entity.type
_entity.pdbx_description
1 polymer ?
#
loop_
_entity_poly.entity_id
_entity_poly.type
_entity_poly.pdbx_seq_one_letter_code
_entity_poly.pdbx_strand_id
1 'polypeptide(L)'
;MHEKDLFRGRCFLRRLLVIPQSRYLKKPFPQKGLFRCRAHRAATSIFHSYGRGGGIVAQRFYIPMAHARGMLEGRAVLRESVEQWWAAQGFVFPSAFARRARIGFVSRHVATARYEDCAFILLAERAGLCPVWSTYLRDRFVTHSPVKASYVAPKVVGGFSPRGFPEIRKIVLADSQICEKERTPLDRILLGSGEAMVAWHRRLLQAVYPGAWTTDPSDMYLARGWAKGYYPLLLSLAVAHGVLFEDFHGGETGEGLMRFTREVFEPAFDAVAATFGVAPMLVPLPWWRELGYYVAHHRADQWRTDRSILKHLLQ
;
A
#
# COMPACT_ATOMS: atom_id res chain seq x y z
N MET A 1 12.51 -56.39 33.57
CA MET A 1 11.72 -56.68 34.77
C MET A 1 10.99 -55.40 35.16
N HIS A 2 9.75 -55.26 34.68
CA HIS A 2 8.48 -55.25 35.44
C HIS A 2 8.06 -53.81 35.76
N GLU A 3 7.01 -53.20 35.18
CA GLU A 3 5.63 -53.60 34.84
C GLU A 3 4.71 -53.76 36.07
N LYS A 4 3.57 -53.01 36.04
CA LYS A 4 2.33 -53.06 36.88
C LYS A 4 2.39 -52.22 38.16
N ASP A 5 1.46 -51.30 38.44
CA ASP A 5 -0.02 -51.40 38.42
C ASP A 5 -0.71 -50.27 37.60
N LEU A 6 -1.65 -50.48 36.66
CA LEU A 6 -3.04 -51.04 36.67
C LEU A 6 -4.02 -50.28 37.60
N PHE A 7 -4.73 -49.27 37.08
CA PHE A 7 -6.09 -49.31 36.49
C PHE A 7 -7.26 -49.65 37.43
N ARG A 8 -8.17 -48.67 37.58
CA ARG A 8 -9.65 -48.75 37.67
C ARG A 8 -10.15 -47.30 37.75
N GLY A 9 -10.98 -46.72 36.90
CA GLY A 9 -11.81 -47.20 35.81
C GLY A 9 -13.08 -46.35 35.79
N ARG A 10 -13.43 -45.75 34.64
CA ARG A 10 -14.78 -45.78 34.03
C ARG A 10 -14.84 -44.89 32.80
N CYS A 11 -15.15 -45.55 31.69
CA CYS A 11 -15.53 -44.99 30.41
C CYS A 11 -16.78 -44.10 30.52
N PHE A 12 -16.82 -43.00 29.77
CA PHE A 12 -18.02 -42.65 29.01
C PHE A 12 -17.64 -41.98 27.68
N LEU A 13 -18.25 -42.52 26.64
CA LEU A 13 -18.12 -42.20 25.23
C LEU A 13 -18.92 -40.93 24.87
N ARG A 14 -18.56 -40.33 23.71
CA ARG A 14 -19.34 -39.38 22.87
C ARG A 14 -19.30 -37.89 23.26
N ARG A 15 -18.59 -37.08 22.47
CA ARG A 15 -19.09 -36.44 21.22
C ARG A 15 -18.03 -35.48 20.67
N LEU A 16 -17.66 -35.69 19.41
CA LEU A 16 -17.13 -34.65 18.53
C LEU A 16 -18.16 -33.52 18.46
N LEU A 17 -17.74 -32.30 18.80
CA LEU A 17 -18.49 -31.08 18.50
C LEU A 17 -17.65 -30.24 17.54
N VAL A 18 -17.94 -30.49 16.27
CA VAL A 18 -17.75 -29.57 15.15
C VAL A 18 -18.36 -28.23 15.54
N ILE A 19 -17.54 -27.18 15.65
CA ILE A 19 -18.03 -25.81 15.84
C ILE A 19 -18.33 -25.24 14.45
N PRO A 20 -19.60 -24.91 14.13
CA PRO A 20 -19.97 -24.45 12.80
C PRO A 20 -19.58 -22.97 12.59
N GLN A 21 -18.89 -22.71 11.48
CA GLN A 21 -18.87 -21.39 10.84
C GLN A 21 -20.29 -21.02 10.42
N SER A 22 -20.95 -20.14 11.17
CA SER A 22 -21.99 -19.21 10.68
C SER A 22 -22.67 -18.53 11.86
N ARG A 23 -22.31 -17.27 12.16
CA ARG A 23 -23.16 -16.34 12.93
C ARG A 23 -22.61 -14.91 12.95
N TYR A 24 -22.32 -14.36 11.77
CA TYR A 24 -22.33 -12.90 11.55
C TYR A 24 -22.91 -12.59 10.16
N LEU A 25 -24.16 -12.99 9.95
CA LEU A 25 -25.03 -12.42 8.91
C LEU A 25 -26.15 -11.70 9.63
N LYS A 26 -26.01 -10.38 9.81
CA LYS A 26 -27.12 -9.49 10.18
C LYS A 26 -27.31 -8.44 9.08
N LYS A 27 -28.24 -8.81 8.19
CA LYS A 27 -29.17 -8.04 7.35
C LYS A 27 -28.64 -6.95 6.38
N PRO A 28 -29.21 -6.89 5.15
CA PRO A 28 -28.92 -5.83 4.19
C PRO A 28 -29.58 -4.51 4.60
N PHE A 29 -28.84 -3.40 4.47
CA PHE A 29 -29.40 -2.06 4.58
C PHE A 29 -30.45 -1.82 3.47
N PRO A 30 -31.56 -1.13 3.77
CA PRO A 30 -32.61 -0.89 2.80
C PRO A 30 -32.13 0.08 1.71
N GLN A 31 -32.19 -0.38 0.46
CA GLN A 31 -32.21 0.51 -0.70
C GLN A 31 -33.54 1.28 -0.70
N LYS A 32 -33.52 2.57 -0.37
CA LYS A 32 -34.52 3.56 -0.81
C LYS A 32 -34.01 4.97 -0.48
N GLY A 33 -33.76 5.75 -1.51
CA GLY A 33 -33.31 7.15 -1.43
C GLY A 33 -32.43 7.51 -2.60
N LEU A 34 -33.04 7.75 -3.77
CA LEU A 34 -32.37 8.39 -4.91
C LEU A 34 -31.82 9.75 -4.46
N PHE A 35 -30.53 9.83 -4.16
CA PHE A 35 -29.78 11.07 -4.30
C PHE A 35 -29.15 11.09 -5.69
N ARG A 36 -29.81 11.80 -6.62
CA ARG A 36 -29.17 12.27 -7.85
C ARG A 36 -28.06 13.26 -7.47
N CYS A 37 -26.92 12.76 -7.03
CA CYS A 37 -25.72 13.57 -6.90
C CYS A 37 -25.02 13.64 -8.25
N ARG A 38 -24.83 14.86 -8.74
CA ARG A 38 -24.01 15.22 -9.91
C ARG A 38 -22.55 14.80 -9.66
N ALA A 39 -22.24 13.51 -9.77
CA ALA A 39 -20.92 12.93 -9.52
C ALA A 39 -20.18 12.57 -10.82
N HIS A 40 -20.49 13.26 -11.93
CA HIS A 40 -19.86 13.04 -13.23
C HIS A 40 -18.72 14.02 -13.56
N ARG A 41 -18.36 14.94 -12.65
CA ARG A 41 -17.27 15.93 -12.88
C ARG A 41 -16.00 15.72 -12.06
N ALA A 42 -16.00 14.87 -11.02
CA ALA A 42 -14.83 14.71 -10.14
C ALA A 42 -13.71 13.82 -10.73
N ALA A 43 -13.99 13.03 -11.77
CA ALA A 43 -12.96 12.19 -12.41
C ALA A 43 -12.04 12.97 -13.37
N THR A 44 -12.37 14.22 -13.70
CA THR A 44 -11.64 15.05 -14.68
C THR A 44 -10.72 16.08 -14.01
N SER A 45 -10.85 16.27 -12.68
CA SER A 45 -10.15 17.30 -11.90
C SER A 45 -8.69 16.96 -11.57
N ILE A 46 -8.37 15.67 -11.37
CA ILE A 46 -7.02 15.19 -11.04
C ILE A 46 -6.00 15.48 -12.18
N PHE A 47 -6.47 15.69 -13.41
CA PHE A 47 -5.60 16.07 -14.54
C PHE A 47 -5.26 17.57 -14.59
N HIS A 48 -5.95 18.43 -13.84
CA HIS A 48 -5.74 19.89 -13.90
C HIS A 48 -4.58 20.42 -13.05
N SER A 49 -3.94 19.59 -12.22
CA SER A 49 -2.76 19.99 -11.43
C SER A 49 -1.44 19.94 -12.21
N TYR A 50 -1.43 19.34 -13.41
CA TYR A 50 -0.25 19.36 -14.27
C TYR A 50 -0.20 20.69 -15.04
N GLY A 51 0.74 21.56 -14.66
CA GLY A 51 1.02 22.81 -15.38
C GLY A 51 1.25 22.60 -16.87
N ARG A 52 1.18 23.67 -17.68
CA ARG A 52 1.05 23.69 -19.16
C ARG A 52 2.13 22.95 -20.00
N GLY A 53 3.04 22.20 -19.39
CA GLY A 53 3.96 21.24 -20.05
C GLY A 53 3.97 19.81 -19.46
N GLY A 54 3.36 19.58 -18.29
CA GLY A 54 3.35 18.28 -17.60
C GLY A 54 2.21 17.33 -18.02
N GLY A 55 1.16 17.86 -18.66
CA GLY A 55 -0.02 17.08 -19.05
C GLY A 55 0.25 16.00 -20.11
N ILE A 56 1.23 16.19 -21.00
CA ILE A 56 1.56 15.22 -22.07
C ILE A 56 2.41 14.07 -21.52
N VAL A 57 3.36 14.35 -20.63
CA VAL A 57 4.22 13.32 -20.02
C VAL A 57 3.43 12.42 -19.08
N ALA A 58 2.52 12.98 -18.28
CA ALA A 58 1.67 12.21 -17.38
C ALA A 58 0.71 11.25 -18.13
N GLN A 59 0.21 11.64 -19.31
CA GLN A 59 -0.71 10.79 -20.09
C GLN A 59 -0.09 9.49 -20.61
N ARG A 60 1.24 9.42 -20.73
CA ARG A 60 1.94 8.21 -21.18
C ARG A 60 2.00 7.13 -20.09
N PHE A 61 2.29 7.54 -18.86
CA PHE A 61 2.60 6.61 -17.77
C PHE A 61 1.38 6.24 -16.94
N TYR A 62 0.37 7.11 -16.91
CA TYR A 62 -0.77 6.99 -16.02
C TYR A 62 -2.07 6.70 -16.77
N ILE A 63 -2.89 5.81 -16.21
CA ILE A 63 -4.24 5.54 -16.67
C ILE A 63 -5.27 6.28 -15.79
N PRO A 64 -6.42 6.69 -16.36
CA PRO A 64 -7.53 7.14 -15.55
C PRO A 64 -8.00 6.05 -14.59
N MET A 65 -8.18 6.37 -13.30
CA MET A 65 -8.66 5.43 -12.28
C MET A 65 -9.96 4.71 -12.70
N ALA A 66 -10.85 5.41 -13.42
CA ALA A 66 -12.10 4.83 -13.91
C ALA A 66 -11.91 3.62 -14.85
N HIS A 67 -10.76 3.51 -15.52
CA HIS A 67 -10.44 2.41 -16.44
C HIS A 67 -9.67 1.27 -15.76
N ALA A 68 -9.13 1.51 -14.56
CA ALA A 68 -8.20 0.61 -13.88
C ALA A 68 -8.71 -0.84 -13.75
N ARG A 69 -9.94 -1.01 -13.27
CA ARG A 69 -10.54 -2.36 -13.14
C ARG A 69 -10.75 -3.05 -14.48
N GLY A 70 -11.33 -2.35 -15.46
CA GLY A 70 -11.62 -2.93 -16.77
C GLY A 70 -10.36 -3.35 -17.50
N MET A 71 -9.30 -2.53 -17.42
CA MET A 71 -7.99 -2.87 -17.97
C MET A 71 -7.36 -4.08 -17.29
N LEU A 72 -7.41 -4.14 -15.95
CA LEU A 72 -6.88 -5.29 -15.21
C LEU A 72 -7.62 -6.60 -15.56
N GLU A 73 -8.95 -6.54 -15.65
CA GLU A 73 -9.77 -7.70 -16.05
C GLU A 73 -9.47 -8.12 -17.50
N GLY A 74 -9.35 -7.16 -18.42
CA GLY A 74 -9.02 -7.44 -19.83
C GLY A 74 -7.61 -8.01 -20.06
N ARG A 75 -6.68 -7.77 -19.12
CA ARG A 75 -5.29 -8.27 -19.18
C ARG A 75 -5.07 -9.58 -18.42
N ALA A 76 -6.13 -10.21 -17.91
CA ALA A 76 -6.00 -11.48 -17.20
C ALA A 76 -5.29 -12.57 -18.02
N VAL A 77 -5.42 -12.53 -19.35
CA VAL A 77 -4.75 -13.45 -20.30
C VAL A 77 -3.22 -13.34 -20.28
N LEU A 78 -2.65 -12.23 -19.82
CA LEU A 78 -1.20 -12.01 -19.76
C LEU A 78 -0.56 -12.50 -18.45
N ARG A 79 -1.36 -12.96 -17.48
CA ARG A 79 -0.87 -13.35 -16.15
C ARG A 79 0.19 -14.43 -16.21
N GLU A 80 -0.08 -15.48 -16.98
CA GLU A 80 0.83 -16.60 -17.14
C GLU A 80 2.16 -16.15 -17.77
N SER A 81 2.11 -15.32 -18.82
CA SER A 81 3.32 -14.78 -19.44
C SER A 81 4.16 -13.95 -18.47
N VAL A 82 3.52 -13.16 -17.59
CA VAL A 82 4.23 -12.43 -16.53
C VAL A 82 4.87 -13.40 -15.53
N GLU A 83 4.13 -14.39 -15.06
CA GLU A 83 4.65 -15.39 -14.09
C GLU A 83 5.82 -16.21 -14.67
N GLN A 84 5.72 -16.64 -15.93
CA GLN A 84 6.79 -17.32 -16.64
C GLN A 84 8.02 -16.43 -16.81
N TRP A 85 7.82 -15.13 -17.10
CA TRP A 85 8.94 -14.18 -17.15
C TRP A 85 9.63 -14.05 -15.79
N TRP A 86 8.89 -14.00 -14.67
CA TRP A 86 9.49 -14.01 -13.33
C TRP A 86 10.30 -15.29 -13.06
N ALA A 87 9.75 -16.44 -13.42
CA ALA A 87 10.43 -17.73 -13.27
C ALA A 87 11.72 -17.79 -14.10
N ALA A 88 11.71 -17.27 -15.33
CA ALA A 88 12.90 -17.18 -16.20
C ALA A 88 13.98 -16.25 -15.63
N GLN A 89 13.61 -15.27 -14.81
CA GLN A 89 14.54 -14.41 -14.07
C GLN A 89 15.05 -15.07 -12.78
N GLY A 90 14.63 -16.30 -12.46
CA GLY A 90 15.04 -17.05 -11.27
C GLY A 90 14.30 -16.64 -10.00
N PHE A 91 13.14 -15.97 -10.11
CA PHE A 91 12.40 -15.48 -8.96
C PHE A 91 11.04 -16.16 -8.77
N VAL A 92 10.65 -16.30 -7.50
CA VAL A 92 9.32 -16.76 -7.12
C VAL A 92 8.33 -15.61 -7.24
N PHE A 93 7.23 -15.83 -7.96
CA PHE A 93 6.17 -14.84 -8.10
C PHE A 93 5.49 -14.56 -6.73
N PRO A 94 5.19 -13.30 -6.36
CA PRO A 94 4.73 -13.01 -5.01
C PRO A 94 3.30 -13.50 -4.82
N SER A 95 3.10 -14.43 -3.87
CA SER A 95 1.85 -15.16 -3.69
C SER A 95 0.63 -14.25 -3.39
N ALA A 96 0.85 -13.07 -2.82
CA ALA A 96 -0.18 -12.06 -2.60
C ALA A 96 -0.87 -11.62 -3.90
N PHE A 97 -0.14 -11.64 -5.03
CA PHE A 97 -0.63 -11.26 -6.36
C PHE A 97 -1.21 -12.45 -7.12
N ALA A 98 -0.65 -13.66 -6.96
CA ALA A 98 -1.13 -14.86 -7.66
C ALA A 98 -2.56 -15.27 -7.25
N ARG A 99 -2.92 -15.10 -5.98
CA ARG A 99 -4.16 -15.69 -5.42
C ARG A 99 -5.39 -14.80 -5.51
N ARG A 100 -5.26 -13.57 -6.02
CA ARG A 100 -6.33 -12.57 -5.96
C ARG A 100 -6.60 -11.93 -7.31
N ALA A 101 -7.88 -11.78 -7.60
CA ALA A 101 -8.34 -10.91 -8.66
C ALA A 101 -8.49 -9.48 -8.11
N ARG A 102 -8.35 -8.48 -8.99
CA ARG A 102 -8.67 -7.07 -8.70
C ARG A 102 -7.81 -6.44 -7.60
N ILE A 103 -6.49 -6.51 -7.72
CA ILE A 103 -5.58 -5.84 -6.77
C ILE A 103 -5.32 -4.41 -7.20
N GLY A 104 -5.43 -3.48 -6.26
CA GLY A 104 -4.81 -2.16 -6.31
C GLY A 104 -3.69 -2.17 -5.29
N PHE A 105 -2.47 -1.85 -5.68
CA PHE A 105 -1.34 -1.91 -4.77
C PHE A 105 -0.55 -0.62 -4.75
N VAL A 106 0.11 -0.39 -3.62
CA VAL A 106 1.03 0.72 -3.42
C VAL A 106 2.35 0.17 -2.91
N SER A 107 3.47 0.69 -3.39
CA SER A 107 4.78 0.34 -2.84
C SER A 107 5.14 1.31 -1.71
N ARG A 108 5.61 0.75 -0.62
CA ARG A 108 6.11 1.47 0.55
C ARG A 108 7.40 0.83 0.99
N HIS A 109 8.21 1.56 1.73
CA HIS A 109 9.27 0.89 2.48
C HIS A 109 8.67 0.14 3.66
N VAL A 110 7.79 0.79 4.43
CA VAL A 110 7.03 0.20 5.55
C VAL A 110 5.53 0.44 5.34
N ALA A 111 4.72 -0.61 5.45
CA ALA A 111 3.27 -0.48 5.39
C ALA A 111 2.73 0.23 6.64
N THR A 112 1.98 1.30 6.45
CA THR A 112 1.50 2.18 7.53
C THR A 112 0.19 2.86 7.10
N ALA A 113 -0.38 3.70 7.97
CA ALA A 113 -1.51 4.57 7.63
C ALA A 113 -1.15 6.06 7.76
N ARG A 114 -0.43 6.57 6.76
CA ARG A 114 -0.42 8.01 6.48
C ARG A 114 -1.73 8.40 5.82
N TYR A 115 -2.04 9.69 5.75
CA TYR A 115 -3.19 10.15 5.01
C TYR A 115 -3.09 9.88 3.51
N GLU A 116 -1.89 9.75 2.96
CA GLU A 116 -1.66 9.24 1.62
C GLU A 116 -2.12 7.78 1.47
N ASP A 117 -1.84 6.91 2.46
CA ASP A 117 -2.33 5.52 2.46
C ASP A 117 -3.86 5.46 2.60
N CYS A 118 -4.44 6.41 3.35
CA CYS A 118 -5.89 6.60 3.43
C CYS A 118 -6.49 6.99 2.06
N ALA A 119 -5.83 7.89 1.33
CA ALA A 119 -6.21 8.26 -0.02
C ALA A 119 -6.14 7.05 -0.97
N PHE A 120 -5.06 6.28 -0.89
CA PHE A 120 -4.90 5.04 -1.65
C PHE A 120 -6.05 4.06 -1.39
N ILE A 121 -6.41 3.82 -0.13
CA ILE A 121 -7.55 2.96 0.23
C ILE A 121 -8.82 3.43 -0.48
N LEU A 122 -9.16 4.72 -0.36
CA LEU A 122 -10.37 5.28 -0.95
C LEU A 122 -10.39 5.15 -2.48
N LEU A 123 -9.25 5.43 -3.14
CA LEU A 123 -9.14 5.36 -4.59
C LEU A 123 -9.20 3.91 -5.11
N ALA A 124 -8.49 2.99 -4.45
CA ALA A 124 -8.52 1.57 -4.81
C ALA A 124 -9.92 0.97 -4.62
N GLU A 125 -10.58 1.22 -3.48
CA GLU A 125 -11.95 0.75 -3.25
C GLU A 125 -12.94 1.35 -4.26
N ARG A 126 -12.81 2.63 -4.58
CA ARG A 126 -13.66 3.31 -5.59
C ARG A 126 -13.44 2.75 -6.99
N ALA A 127 -12.23 2.30 -7.31
CA ALA A 127 -11.93 1.59 -8.54
C ALA A 127 -12.44 0.13 -8.54
N GLY A 128 -12.98 -0.36 -7.41
CA GLY A 128 -13.40 -1.75 -7.26
C GLY A 128 -12.23 -2.73 -7.11
N LEU A 129 -11.10 -2.24 -6.58
CA LEU A 129 -9.88 -2.99 -6.34
C LEU A 129 -9.67 -3.23 -4.83
N CYS A 130 -8.99 -4.32 -4.50
CA CYS A 130 -8.58 -4.67 -3.15
C CYS A 130 -7.22 -4.03 -2.84
N PRO A 131 -7.12 -3.15 -1.80
CA PRO A 131 -5.87 -2.51 -1.41
C PRO A 131 -4.82 -3.52 -0.89
N VAL A 132 -3.60 -3.42 -1.41
CA VAL A 132 -2.42 -4.20 -0.97
C VAL A 132 -1.21 -3.29 -0.82
N TRP A 133 -0.45 -3.46 0.26
CA TRP A 133 0.83 -2.76 0.46
C TRP A 133 1.98 -3.70 0.12
N SER A 134 2.77 -3.35 -0.89
CA SER A 134 4.04 -4.01 -1.18
C SER A 134 5.16 -3.28 -0.46
N THR A 135 5.90 -3.95 0.42
CA THR A 135 6.94 -3.31 1.24
C THR A 135 8.35 -3.49 0.68
N TYR A 136 9.31 -2.77 1.27
CA TYR A 136 10.75 -3.04 1.13
C TYR A 136 11.43 -2.85 2.48
N LEU A 137 11.11 -3.76 3.42
CA LEU A 137 11.52 -3.66 4.82
C LEU A 137 13.03 -3.83 5.05
N ARG A 138 13.74 -4.52 4.15
CA ARG A 138 15.21 -4.67 4.26
C ARG A 138 16.01 -3.52 3.65
N ASP A 139 15.33 -2.49 3.14
CA ASP A 139 16.02 -1.28 2.75
C ASP A 139 16.61 -0.59 3.99
N ARG A 140 17.71 0.13 3.80
CA ARG A 140 18.45 0.78 4.89
C ARG A 140 17.80 2.11 5.25
N PHE A 141 17.77 2.40 6.55
CA PHE A 141 17.36 3.70 7.03
C PHE A 141 18.34 4.80 6.58
N VAL A 142 17.80 5.93 6.13
CA VAL A 142 18.55 7.13 5.77
C VAL A 142 17.69 8.35 6.10
N THR A 143 18.29 9.42 6.62
CA THR A 143 17.55 10.62 7.06
C THR A 143 17.21 11.57 5.92
N HIS A 144 17.96 11.54 4.82
CA HIS A 144 17.68 12.36 3.63
C HIS A 144 16.39 11.96 2.89
N SER A 145 15.80 10.79 3.22
CA SER A 145 14.47 10.41 2.74
C SER A 145 13.41 10.88 3.75
N PRO A 146 12.56 11.87 3.41
CA PRO A 146 11.51 12.36 4.31
C PRO A 146 10.55 11.24 4.75
N VAL A 147 10.23 10.33 3.83
CA VAL A 147 9.43 9.13 4.08
C VAL A 147 10.07 8.28 5.19
N LYS A 148 11.35 7.93 5.05
CA LYS A 148 12.03 7.05 6.02
C LYS A 148 12.19 7.74 7.36
N ALA A 149 12.59 9.01 7.37
CA ALA A 149 12.66 9.82 8.59
C ALA A 149 11.31 9.87 9.31
N SER A 150 10.19 9.87 8.57
CA SER A 150 8.85 9.87 9.16
C SER A 150 8.49 8.55 9.88
N TYR A 151 9.13 7.41 9.57
CA TYR A 151 8.85 6.15 10.27
C TYR A 151 9.37 6.14 11.71
N VAL A 152 10.52 6.77 11.95
CA VAL A 152 11.07 6.87 13.32
C VAL A 152 10.59 8.11 14.06
N ALA A 153 10.05 9.09 13.35
CA ALA A 153 9.56 10.33 13.95
C ALA A 153 8.26 10.85 13.30
N PRO A 154 7.15 10.09 13.38
CA PRO A 154 5.91 10.42 12.67
C PRO A 154 5.27 11.72 13.16
N LYS A 155 4.74 12.50 12.22
CA LYS A 155 3.84 13.63 12.49
C LYS A 155 2.41 13.12 12.49
N VAL A 156 1.78 13.06 13.64
CA VAL A 156 0.46 12.48 13.86
C VAL A 156 -0.58 13.59 14.00
N VAL A 157 -1.73 13.45 13.34
CA VAL A 157 -2.86 14.39 13.46
C VAL A 157 -3.83 13.91 14.53
N GLY A 158 -3.76 14.52 15.71
CA GLY A 158 -4.54 14.14 16.90
C GLY A 158 -5.97 14.67 16.93
N GLY A 159 -6.25 15.72 16.15
CA GLY A 159 -7.51 16.44 16.14
C GLY A 159 -7.48 17.63 15.19
N PHE A 160 -8.51 18.47 15.26
CA PHE A 160 -8.55 19.76 14.58
C PHE A 160 -8.99 20.84 15.54
N SER A 161 -8.37 22.00 15.40
CA SER A 161 -8.84 23.21 16.06
C SER A 161 -10.27 23.55 15.61
N PRO A 162 -11.02 24.41 16.35
CA PRO A 162 -12.34 24.88 15.93
C PRO A 162 -12.38 25.56 14.55
N ARG A 163 -11.22 26.04 14.05
CA ARG A 163 -11.06 26.65 12.72
C ARG A 163 -10.76 25.62 11.62
N GLY A 164 -10.67 24.34 11.94
CA GLY A 164 -10.44 23.25 10.99
C GLY A 164 -8.96 23.00 10.65
N PHE A 165 -8.01 23.60 11.38
CA PHE A 165 -6.58 23.30 11.20
C PHE A 165 -6.18 22.03 11.95
N PRO A 166 -5.34 21.15 11.36
CA PRO A 166 -4.90 19.92 12.00
C PRO A 166 -4.01 20.21 13.20
N GLU A 167 -4.30 19.53 14.31
CA GLU A 167 -3.44 19.52 15.49
C GLU A 167 -2.38 18.43 15.33
N ILE A 168 -1.17 18.85 14.96
CA ILE A 168 -0.07 17.96 14.60
C ILE A 168 0.85 17.77 15.80
N ARG A 169 1.07 16.52 16.19
CA ARG A 169 2.07 16.12 17.18
C ARG A 169 3.16 15.29 16.52
N LYS A 170 4.42 15.69 16.70
CA LYS A 170 5.55 14.82 16.37
C LYS A 170 5.76 13.82 17.51
N ILE A 171 5.79 12.54 17.17
CA ILE A 171 6.19 11.45 18.09
C ILE A 171 7.58 11.01 17.67
N VAL A 172 8.47 10.72 18.62
CA VAL A 172 9.77 10.12 18.36
C VAL A 172 9.69 8.67 18.81
N LEU A 173 9.79 7.74 17.86
CA LEU A 173 9.70 6.30 18.09
C LEU A 173 11.10 5.68 18.26
N ALA A 174 12.07 6.15 17.48
CA ALA A 174 13.47 5.71 17.54
C ALA A 174 14.43 6.88 17.23
N ASP A 175 15.69 6.74 17.63
CA ASP A 175 16.72 7.73 17.33
C ASP A 175 17.19 7.61 15.86
N SER A 176 16.86 8.63 15.06
CA SER A 176 17.20 8.64 13.63
C SER A 176 18.71 8.69 13.37
N GLN A 177 19.49 9.32 14.24
CA GLN A 177 20.94 9.45 14.07
C GLN A 177 21.62 8.10 14.29
N ILE A 178 21.19 7.34 15.30
CA ILE A 178 21.67 5.98 15.54
C ILE A 178 21.31 5.07 14.35
N CYS A 179 20.03 5.09 13.93
CA CYS A 179 19.57 4.25 12.81
C CYS A 179 20.35 4.51 11.51
N GLU A 180 20.68 5.77 11.21
CA GLU A 180 21.45 6.11 10.00
C GLU A 180 22.93 5.75 10.14
N LYS A 181 23.56 6.04 11.28
CA LYS A 181 24.96 5.71 11.55
C LYS A 181 25.22 4.19 11.42
N GLU A 182 24.31 3.38 11.94
CA GLU A 182 24.38 1.92 11.87
C GLU A 182 23.88 1.35 10.54
N ARG A 183 23.26 2.19 9.70
CA ARG A 183 22.61 1.79 8.44
C ARG A 183 21.59 0.68 8.66
N THR A 184 20.84 0.78 9.76
CA THR A 184 19.92 -0.25 10.24
C THR A 184 18.83 -0.53 9.17
N PRO A 185 18.63 -1.79 8.76
CA PRO A 185 17.48 -2.16 7.95
C PRO A 185 16.17 -1.81 8.65
N LEU A 186 15.14 -1.39 7.91
CA LEU A 186 13.89 -0.90 8.51
C LEU A 186 13.18 -1.99 9.35
N ASP A 187 13.31 -3.28 9.00
CA ASP A 187 12.80 -4.41 9.79
C ASP A 187 13.57 -4.69 11.09
N ARG A 188 14.71 -4.04 11.31
CA ARG A 188 15.56 -4.21 12.51
C ARG A 188 15.54 -3.04 13.47
N ILE A 189 14.85 -1.95 13.12
CA ILE A 189 14.73 -0.80 14.01
C ILE A 189 13.83 -1.16 15.20
N LEU A 190 14.38 -1.02 16.41
CA LEU A 190 13.66 -1.18 17.66
C LEU A 190 13.32 0.20 18.26
N LEU A 191 12.14 0.28 18.87
CA LEU A 191 11.70 1.43 19.62
C LEU A 191 12.31 1.41 21.02
N GLY A 192 12.24 2.54 21.74
CA GLY A 192 12.69 2.61 23.15
C GLY A 192 12.01 1.61 24.10
N SER A 193 10.86 1.07 23.70
CA SER A 193 10.14 0.00 24.41
C SER A 193 10.64 -1.42 24.11
N GLY A 194 11.59 -1.58 23.18
CA GLY A 194 12.03 -2.87 22.62
C GLY A 194 11.09 -3.43 21.54
N GLU A 195 9.98 -2.76 21.24
CA GLU A 195 9.08 -3.12 20.16
C GLU A 195 9.73 -2.88 18.78
N ALA A 196 9.44 -3.70 17.78
CA ALA A 196 9.88 -3.43 16.40
C ALA A 196 9.09 -2.25 15.80
N MET A 197 9.78 -1.31 15.14
CA MET A 197 9.17 -0.16 14.46
C MET A 197 8.11 -0.59 13.43
N VAL A 198 8.38 -1.63 12.66
CA VAL A 198 7.44 -2.20 11.68
C VAL A 198 6.15 -2.70 12.36
N ALA A 199 6.24 -3.26 13.57
CA ALA A 199 5.06 -3.73 14.30
C ALA A 199 4.16 -2.56 14.72
N TRP A 200 4.75 -1.44 15.13
CA TRP A 200 4.01 -0.22 15.47
C TRP A 200 3.21 0.31 14.27
N HIS A 201 3.87 0.45 13.10
CA HIS A 201 3.23 0.89 11.87
C HIS A 201 2.15 -0.07 11.39
N ARG A 202 2.40 -1.39 11.51
CA ARG A 202 1.42 -2.41 11.15
C ARG A 202 0.17 -2.34 12.02
N ARG A 203 0.30 -2.10 13.33
CA ARG A 203 -0.87 -1.90 14.21
C ARG A 203 -1.69 -0.68 13.79
N LEU A 204 -1.01 0.43 13.48
CA LEU A 204 -1.70 1.63 13.02
C LEU A 204 -2.46 1.38 11.71
N LEU A 205 -1.83 0.70 10.74
CA LEU A 205 -2.50 0.31 9.50
C LEU A 205 -3.70 -0.61 9.75
N GLN A 206 -3.56 -1.61 10.62
CA GLN A 206 -4.68 -2.52 10.95
C GLN A 206 -5.81 -1.83 11.69
N ALA A 207 -5.52 -0.79 12.47
CA ALA A 207 -6.55 0.02 13.12
C ALA A 207 -7.33 0.85 12.09
N VAL A 208 -6.66 1.38 11.06
CA VAL A 208 -7.26 2.21 9.99
C VAL A 208 -7.99 1.36 8.95
N TYR A 209 -7.43 0.21 8.60
CA TYR A 209 -7.95 -0.72 7.60
C TYR A 209 -7.83 -2.17 8.10
N PRO A 210 -8.79 -2.63 8.92
CA PRO A 210 -8.79 -4.00 9.44
C PRO A 210 -8.73 -5.04 8.32
N GLY A 211 -7.77 -5.95 8.42
CA GLY A 211 -7.52 -6.91 7.37
C GLY A 211 -6.74 -6.33 6.19
N ALA A 212 -5.93 -5.30 6.41
CA ALA A 212 -4.95 -4.84 5.42
C ALA A 212 -4.00 -5.96 5.01
N TRP A 213 -3.76 -6.09 3.71
CA TRP A 213 -2.86 -7.10 3.15
C TRP A 213 -1.51 -6.48 2.83
N THR A 214 -0.45 -7.13 3.30
CA THR A 214 0.93 -6.70 3.09
C THR A 214 1.72 -7.84 2.47
N THR A 215 2.60 -7.52 1.53
CA THR A 215 3.59 -8.46 0.98
C THR A 215 4.96 -7.80 1.01
N ASP A 216 6.01 -8.57 1.30
CA ASP A 216 7.37 -8.03 1.41
C ASP A 216 8.33 -8.72 0.41
N PRO A 217 8.49 -8.19 -0.80
CA PRO A 217 9.48 -8.67 -1.78
C PRO A 217 10.93 -8.28 -1.46
N SER A 218 11.25 -7.88 -0.22
CA SER A 218 12.59 -7.42 0.18
C SER A 218 13.74 -8.34 -0.27
N ASP A 219 13.60 -9.65 -0.06
CA ASP A 219 14.62 -10.63 -0.46
C ASP A 219 14.92 -10.57 -1.96
N MET A 220 13.89 -10.39 -2.77
CA MET A 220 14.02 -10.29 -4.21
C MET A 220 14.68 -8.99 -4.65
N TYR A 221 14.27 -7.88 -4.04
CA TYR A 221 14.86 -6.58 -4.36
C TYR A 221 16.33 -6.54 -4.00
N LEU A 222 16.71 -7.12 -2.86
CA LEU A 222 18.11 -7.29 -2.47
C LEU A 222 18.88 -8.17 -3.45
N ALA A 223 18.33 -9.33 -3.83
CA ALA A 223 18.97 -10.24 -4.78
C ALA A 223 19.21 -9.58 -6.14
N ARG A 224 18.31 -8.70 -6.56
CA ARG A 224 18.42 -7.96 -7.83
C ARG A 224 19.34 -6.73 -7.73
N GLY A 225 19.64 -6.27 -6.52
CA GLY A 225 20.58 -5.19 -6.23
C GLY A 225 19.92 -3.81 -6.22
N TRP A 226 20.37 -2.91 -7.10
CA TRP A 226 19.95 -1.51 -7.11
C TRP A 226 18.55 -1.32 -7.74
N ALA A 227 17.99 -0.12 -7.58
CA ALA A 227 16.65 0.23 -8.07
C ALA A 227 16.42 -0.07 -9.56
N LYS A 228 17.41 0.24 -10.44
CA LYS A 228 17.33 -0.11 -11.88
C LYS A 228 17.12 -1.60 -12.14
N GLY A 229 17.52 -2.46 -11.21
CA GLY A 229 17.40 -3.90 -11.33
C GLY A 229 16.01 -4.39 -10.93
N TYR A 230 15.47 -3.91 -9.81
CA TYR A 230 14.20 -4.44 -9.27
C TYR A 230 12.95 -3.70 -9.75
N TYR A 231 13.06 -2.48 -10.30
CA TYR A 231 11.91 -1.75 -10.84
C TYR A 231 11.18 -2.48 -11.98
N PRO A 232 11.87 -3.15 -12.93
CA PRO A 232 11.19 -3.99 -13.92
C PRO A 232 10.34 -5.10 -13.30
N LEU A 233 10.82 -5.73 -12.20
CA LEU A 233 10.02 -6.71 -11.46
C LEU A 233 8.78 -6.03 -10.85
N LEU A 234 8.95 -4.94 -10.10
CA LEU A 234 7.84 -4.20 -9.51
C LEU A 234 6.78 -3.81 -10.55
N LEU A 235 7.19 -3.20 -11.67
CA LEU A 235 6.29 -2.71 -12.71
C LEU A 235 5.62 -3.84 -13.50
N SER A 236 6.26 -5.01 -13.62
CA SER A 236 5.63 -6.16 -14.26
C SER A 236 4.41 -6.69 -13.50
N LEU A 237 4.32 -6.48 -12.18
CA LEU A 237 3.10 -6.78 -11.42
C LEU A 237 1.90 -5.96 -11.93
N ALA A 238 2.15 -4.72 -12.35
CA ALA A 238 1.14 -3.83 -12.90
C ALA A 238 0.77 -4.11 -14.36
N VAL A 239 1.33 -5.16 -14.98
CA VAL A 239 0.93 -5.59 -16.33
C VAL A 239 -0.41 -6.31 -16.31
N ALA A 240 -0.60 -7.26 -15.39
CA ALA A 240 -1.77 -8.15 -15.34
C ALA A 240 -2.22 -8.59 -13.93
N HIS A 241 -1.47 -8.23 -12.89
CA HIS A 241 -1.68 -8.76 -11.54
C HIS A 241 -2.23 -7.74 -10.55
N GLY A 242 -1.98 -6.45 -10.79
CA GLY A 242 -2.61 -5.36 -10.06
C GLY A 242 -2.52 -4.04 -10.78
N VAL A 243 -3.01 -2.99 -10.13
CA VAL A 243 -2.86 -1.60 -10.57
C VAL A 243 -2.02 -0.87 -9.52
N LEU A 244 -0.92 -0.25 -9.96
CA LEU A 244 0.01 0.46 -9.07
C LEU A 244 -0.50 1.89 -8.81
N PHE A 245 -0.64 2.27 -7.55
CA PHE A 245 -1.04 3.61 -7.13
C PHE A 245 0.18 4.40 -6.63
N GLU A 246 0.87 5.10 -7.52
CA GLU A 246 2.03 5.93 -7.20
C GLU A 246 2.16 7.09 -8.18
N ASP A 247 2.73 8.20 -7.71
CA ASP A 247 3.10 9.34 -8.56
C ASP A 247 4.63 9.53 -8.58
N PHE A 248 5.23 9.11 -9.70
CA PHE A 248 6.66 9.23 -9.99
C PHE A 248 7.04 10.60 -10.57
N HIS A 249 6.07 11.45 -10.91
CA HIS A 249 6.30 12.76 -11.55
C HIS A 249 5.86 13.95 -10.69
N GLY A 250 5.13 13.72 -9.59
CA GLY A 250 4.62 14.76 -8.69
C GLY A 250 4.51 14.39 -7.20
N GLY A 251 5.02 13.22 -6.79
CA GLY A 251 4.93 12.72 -5.40
C GLY A 251 5.78 13.46 -4.34
N GLU A 252 5.95 12.83 -3.16
CA GLU A 252 6.54 13.42 -1.93
C GLU A 252 7.86 14.17 -2.08
N THR A 253 8.64 13.83 -3.08
CA THR A 253 9.98 14.40 -3.30
C THR A 253 10.12 15.24 -4.58
N GLY A 254 9.02 15.53 -5.30
CA GLY A 254 8.95 16.53 -6.37
C GLY A 254 10.15 16.55 -7.35
N GLU A 255 10.78 17.72 -7.56
CA GLU A 255 11.96 17.90 -8.41
C GLU A 255 13.15 17.00 -8.03
N GLY A 256 13.29 16.65 -6.74
CA GLY A 256 14.32 15.73 -6.25
C GLY A 256 14.18 14.28 -6.76
N LEU A 257 12.99 13.91 -7.26
CA LEU A 257 12.76 12.63 -7.94
C LEU A 257 13.14 12.64 -9.41
N MET A 258 13.29 13.80 -10.07
CA MET A 258 13.42 13.82 -11.54
C MET A 258 14.54 12.93 -12.06
N ARG A 259 15.67 12.88 -11.35
CA ARG A 259 16.78 11.97 -11.68
C ARG A 259 16.37 10.51 -11.52
N PHE A 260 15.73 10.17 -10.40
CA PHE A 260 15.21 8.83 -10.16
C PHE A 260 14.19 8.43 -11.24
N THR A 261 13.26 9.32 -11.56
CA THR A 261 12.21 9.09 -12.56
C THR A 261 12.81 8.79 -13.93
N ARG A 262 13.72 9.66 -14.42
CA ARG A 262 14.33 9.52 -15.74
C ARG A 262 15.35 8.38 -15.84
N GLU A 263 16.10 8.10 -14.79
CA GLU A 263 17.18 7.10 -14.84
C GLU A 263 16.76 5.70 -14.38
N VAL A 264 15.65 5.57 -13.65
CA VAL A 264 15.21 4.31 -13.05
C VAL A 264 13.80 3.95 -13.47
N PHE A 265 12.82 4.81 -13.20
CA PHE A 265 11.41 4.49 -13.42
C PHE A 265 11.05 4.43 -14.90
N GLU A 266 11.27 5.50 -15.67
CA GLU A 266 10.87 5.57 -17.09
C GLU A 266 11.53 4.45 -17.93
N PRO A 267 12.85 4.17 -17.79
CA PRO A 267 13.48 3.05 -18.51
C PRO A 267 12.91 1.69 -18.12
N ALA A 268 12.60 1.47 -16.84
CA ALA A 268 12.00 0.22 -16.39
C ALA A 268 10.56 0.07 -16.91
N PHE A 269 9.78 1.15 -16.94
CA PHE A 269 8.44 1.17 -17.49
C PHE A 269 8.46 0.79 -18.98
N ASP A 270 9.37 1.40 -19.75
CA ASP A 270 9.51 1.15 -21.18
C ASP A 270 9.98 -0.27 -21.47
N ALA A 271 10.94 -0.78 -20.69
CA ALA A 271 11.41 -2.16 -20.81
C ALA A 271 10.28 -3.17 -20.54
N VAL A 272 9.47 -2.95 -19.51
CA VAL A 272 8.31 -3.81 -19.21
C VAL A 272 7.25 -3.71 -20.30
N ALA A 273 6.96 -2.49 -20.79
CA ALA A 273 6.01 -2.29 -21.88
C ALA A 273 6.44 -3.01 -23.17
N ALA A 274 7.73 -2.93 -23.51
CA ALA A 274 8.30 -3.65 -24.65
C ALA A 274 8.26 -5.18 -24.45
N THR A 275 8.49 -5.65 -23.22
CA THR A 275 8.50 -7.09 -22.90
C THR A 275 7.12 -7.73 -23.06
N PHE A 276 6.05 -7.06 -22.62
CA PHE A 276 4.70 -7.64 -22.59
C PHE A 276 3.75 -7.06 -23.65
N GLY A 277 4.24 -6.14 -24.49
CA GLY A 277 3.45 -5.47 -25.53
C GLY A 277 2.39 -4.48 -24.99
N VAL A 278 2.32 -4.28 -23.67
CA VAL A 278 1.36 -3.38 -23.02
C VAL A 278 2.02 -2.60 -21.88
N ALA A 279 1.68 -1.33 -21.75
CA ALA A 279 2.20 -0.48 -20.69
C ALA A 279 1.68 -0.90 -19.29
N PRO A 280 2.50 -0.89 -18.23
CA PRO A 280 2.05 -1.09 -16.85
C PRO A 280 0.88 -0.16 -16.45
N MET A 281 -0.07 -0.66 -15.64
CA MET A 281 -1.25 0.08 -15.20
C MET A 281 -0.95 0.87 -13.92
N LEU A 282 -0.71 2.17 -14.07
CA LEU A 282 -0.44 3.07 -12.95
C LEU A 282 -1.56 4.12 -12.81
N VAL A 283 -2.00 4.36 -11.59
CA VAL A 283 -2.91 5.47 -11.23
C VAL A 283 -2.12 6.43 -10.36
N PRO A 284 -2.10 7.74 -10.67
CA PRO A 284 -1.36 8.69 -9.87
C PRO A 284 -2.00 8.80 -8.50
N LEU A 285 -1.19 8.63 -7.45
CA LEU A 285 -1.63 8.85 -6.09
C LEU A 285 -1.47 10.35 -5.79
N PRO A 286 -2.52 11.05 -5.34
CA PRO A 286 -2.41 12.48 -5.09
C PRO A 286 -1.43 12.74 -3.95
N TRP A 287 -0.68 13.83 -4.07
CA TRP A 287 0.28 14.22 -3.04
C TRP A 287 0.19 15.71 -2.67
N TRP A 288 0.26 15.97 -1.36
CA TRP A 288 0.60 17.26 -0.77
C TRP A 288 1.14 17.01 0.65
N ARG A 289 1.81 18.00 1.25
CA ARG A 289 2.56 17.84 2.51
C ARG A 289 1.76 17.17 3.64
N GLU A 290 0.49 17.53 3.78
CA GLU A 290 -0.39 17.01 4.84
C GLU A 290 -0.77 15.53 4.64
N LEU A 291 -0.67 14.99 3.42
CA LEU A 291 -0.85 13.54 3.19
C LEU A 291 0.29 12.70 3.80
N GLY A 292 1.45 13.31 4.07
CA GLY A 292 2.57 12.66 4.75
C GLY A 292 2.36 12.45 6.24
N TYR A 293 1.30 13.02 6.81
CA TYR A 293 1.00 12.89 8.23
C TYR A 293 0.25 11.60 8.51
N TYR A 294 0.38 11.14 9.74
CA TYR A 294 -0.15 9.87 10.22
C TYR A 294 -1.51 10.09 10.90
N VAL A 295 -2.40 9.13 10.71
CA VAL A 295 -3.64 9.04 11.47
C VAL A 295 -3.29 8.78 12.94
N ALA A 296 -3.93 9.45 13.88
CA ALA A 296 -3.79 9.11 15.29
C ALA A 296 -4.53 7.82 15.63
N HIS A 297 -3.95 6.97 16.48
CA HIS A 297 -4.54 5.66 16.81
C HIS A 297 -5.96 5.76 17.40
N HIS A 298 -6.25 6.78 18.21
CA HIS A 298 -7.59 7.02 18.78
C HIS A 298 -8.62 7.54 17.77
N ARG A 299 -8.20 7.81 16.53
CA ARG A 299 -9.04 8.28 15.42
C ARG A 299 -9.05 7.33 14.22
N ALA A 300 -8.47 6.13 14.39
CA ALA A 300 -8.31 5.16 13.31
C ALA A 300 -9.65 4.60 12.79
N ASP A 301 -10.76 4.78 13.50
CA ASP A 301 -12.12 4.47 13.08
C ASP A 301 -12.82 5.65 12.37
N GLN A 302 -12.33 6.88 12.58
CA GLN A 302 -12.98 8.12 12.14
C GLN A 302 -12.33 8.76 10.92
N TRP A 303 -11.16 8.29 10.48
CA TRP A 303 -10.39 8.89 9.37
C TRP A 303 -11.22 9.04 8.08
N ARG A 304 -12.16 8.12 7.81
CA ARG A 304 -13.04 8.19 6.63
C ARG A 304 -14.05 9.33 6.67
N THR A 305 -14.32 9.89 7.84
CA THR A 305 -15.24 11.02 8.03
C THR A 305 -14.51 12.35 8.20
N ASP A 306 -13.17 12.30 8.16
CA ASP A 306 -12.33 13.47 8.31
C ASP A 306 -12.43 14.36 7.07
N ARG A 307 -13.26 15.41 7.21
CA ARG A 307 -13.58 16.34 6.12
C ARG A 307 -12.35 17.06 5.58
N SER A 308 -11.26 17.15 6.34
CA SER A 308 -10.03 17.80 5.90
C SER A 308 -9.33 17.01 4.79
N ILE A 309 -9.27 15.68 4.91
CA ILE A 309 -8.68 14.79 3.90
C ILE A 309 -9.63 14.68 2.71
N LEU A 310 -10.92 14.45 2.99
CA LEU A 310 -11.92 14.24 1.95
C LEU A 310 -12.15 15.48 1.09
N LYS A 311 -12.05 16.69 1.66
CA LYS A 311 -12.22 17.93 0.90
C LYS A 311 -11.19 18.05 -0.23
N HIS A 312 -9.98 17.52 -0.04
CA HIS A 312 -8.94 17.54 -1.07
C HIS A 312 -8.96 16.32 -1.98
N LEU A 313 -9.46 15.16 -1.51
CA LEU A 313 -9.59 13.95 -2.34
C LEU A 313 -10.85 13.91 -3.22
N LEU A 314 -11.88 14.70 -2.89
CA LEU A 314 -13.18 14.70 -3.57
C LEU A 314 -13.43 15.94 -4.46
N GLN A 315 -12.47 16.87 -4.55
CA GLN A 315 -12.47 18.00 -5.48
C GLN A 315 -11.73 17.62 -6.76
#